data_AF-A0A9P1P0S2-F1
#
_entry.id   AF-A0A9P1P0S2-F1
#
_cell.length_a   1.000
_cell.length_b   1.000
_cell.length_c   1.000
_cell.angle_alpha   90.00
_cell.angle_beta   90.00
_cell.angle_gamma   90.00
#
_symmetry.space_group_name_H-M   'P 1'
#
loop_
_entity.id
_entity.type
_entity.pdbx_description
1 polymer ?
#
loop_
_entity_poly.entity_id
_entity_poly.type
_entity_poly.pdbx_seq_one_letter_code
_entity_poly.pdbx_strand_id
1 'polypeptide(L)'
;MKIKLKLKTDPEGKLLLQLPQQLANKELEIVISDLVEETIPTPEELGYPADFFEKTAGKWEGEVLIREELVNCDERIWDIES
;
A
#
# COMPACT_ATOMS: atom_id res chain seq x y z
N MET A 1 -16.26 17.78 -10.56
CA MET A 1 -15.01 17.98 -11.32
C MET A 1 -13.85 17.64 -10.40
N LYS A 2 -12.95 16.72 -10.77
CA LYS A 2 -11.84 16.29 -9.93
C LYS A 2 -10.54 16.85 -10.52
N ILE A 3 -9.87 17.73 -9.79
CA ILE A 3 -8.56 18.26 -10.18
C ILE A 3 -7.51 17.52 -9.34
N LYS A 4 -6.54 16.86 -9.99
CA LYS A 4 -5.34 16.33 -9.34
C LYS A 4 -4.16 17.21 -9.74
N LEU A 5 -3.49 17.82 -8.76
CA LEU A 5 -2.31 18.64 -8.97
C LEU A 5 -1.13 17.97 -8.28
N LYS A 6 -0.06 17.70 -9.04
CA LYS A 6 1.24 17.27 -8.49
C LYS A 6 2.11 18.51 -8.41
N LEU A 7 2.39 18.98 -7.20
CA LEU A 7 3.25 20.13 -6.93
C LEU A 7 4.33 19.71 -5.96
N LYS A 8 5.53 20.22 -6.16
CA LYS A 8 6.66 20.02 -5.25
C LYS A 8 6.76 21.25 -4.36
N THR A 9 7.04 21.03 -3.07
CA THR A 9 7.32 22.13 -2.14
C THR A 9 8.69 22.75 -2.43
N ASP A 10 8.81 24.05 -2.20
CA ASP A 10 10.09 24.75 -2.28
C ASP A 10 11.03 24.31 -1.13
N PRO A 11 12.34 24.62 -1.19
CA PRO A 11 13.30 24.27 -0.13
C PRO A 11 12.97 24.82 1.26
N GLU A 12 12.14 25.86 1.33
CA GLU A 12 11.61 26.44 2.56
C GLU A 12 10.32 25.75 3.06
N GLY A 13 9.86 24.68 2.38
CA GLY A 13 8.64 23.95 2.74
C GLY A 13 7.34 24.63 2.33
N LYS A 14 7.38 25.63 1.45
CA LYS A 14 6.19 26.38 0.99
C LYS A 14 5.60 25.70 -0.25
N LEU A 15 4.27 25.71 -0.34
CA LEU A 15 3.50 25.22 -1.49
C LEU A 15 2.65 26.36 -2.06
N LEU A 16 2.98 26.83 -3.27
CA LEU A 16 2.18 27.82 -3.98
C LEU A 16 1.17 27.14 -4.90
N LEU A 17 -0.11 27.28 -4.59
CA LEU A 17 -1.23 26.74 -5.37
C LEU A 17 -2.02 27.87 -6.02
N GLN A 18 -1.91 28.02 -7.34
CA GLN A 18 -2.73 28.97 -8.10
C GLN A 18 -3.95 28.26 -8.68
N LEU A 19 -5.14 28.66 -8.23
CA LEU A 19 -6.40 28.08 -8.69
C LEU A 19 -6.95 28.83 -9.91
N PRO A 20 -7.56 28.13 -10.88
CA PRO A 20 -8.22 28.76 -12.02
C PRO A 20 -9.37 29.68 -11.60
N GLN A 21 -9.61 30.75 -12.37
CA GLN A 21 -10.66 31.74 -12.09
C GLN A 21 -12.06 31.12 -11.98
N GLN A 22 -12.31 29.98 -12.64
CA GLN A 22 -13.58 29.24 -12.59
C GLN A 22 -13.89 28.66 -11.19
N LEU A 23 -12.91 28.64 -10.29
CA LEU A 23 -13.05 28.21 -8.89
C LEU A 23 -13.10 29.38 -7.91
N ALA A 24 -13.09 30.63 -8.40
CA ALA A 24 -13.20 31.80 -7.53
C ALA A 24 -14.49 31.78 -6.70
N ASN A 25 -14.38 32.17 -5.42
CA ASN A 25 -15.48 32.21 -4.45
C ASN A 25 -16.20 30.87 -4.20
N LYS A 26 -15.53 29.75 -4.45
CA LYS A 26 -16.04 28.41 -4.11
C LYS A 26 -15.31 27.85 -2.90
N GLU A 27 -16.04 27.12 -2.06
CA GLU A 27 -15.47 26.33 -0.98
C GLU A 27 -14.81 25.08 -1.57
N LEU A 28 -13.57 24.82 -1.17
CA LEU A 28 -12.76 23.72 -1.69
C LEU A 28 -12.17 22.94 -0.52
N GLU A 29 -12.32 21.62 -0.57
CA GLU A 29 -11.61 20.70 0.31
C GLU A 29 -10.29 20.31 -0.36
N ILE A 30 -9.17 20.50 0.34
CA ILE A 30 -7.83 20.14 -0.13
C ILE A 30 -7.31 19.00 0.75
N VAL A 31 -6.99 17.88 0.13
CA VAL A 31 -6.33 16.73 0.79
C VAL A 31 -4.86 16.72 0.38
N ILE A 32 -3.97 16.85 1.37
CA ILE A 32 -2.53 16.77 1.19
C ILE A 32 -2.10 15.39 1.68
N SER A 33 -1.44 14.63 0.81
CA SER A 33 -0.89 13.31 1.12
C SER A 33 0.58 13.32 0.72
N ASP A 34 1.43 12.73 1.55
CA ASP A 34 2.82 12.52 1.19
C ASP A 34 2.88 11.61 -0.04
N LEU A 35 3.65 12.04 -1.04
CA LEU A 35 3.96 11.22 -2.20
C LEU A 35 5.27 10.48 -1.90
N VAL A 36 5.28 9.71 -0.83
CA VAL A 36 6.28 8.65 -0.70
C VAL A 36 5.96 7.70 -1.84
N GLU A 37 6.81 7.68 -2.88
CA GLU A 37 6.89 6.50 -3.72
C GLU A 37 7.21 5.37 -2.76
N GLU A 38 6.21 4.54 -2.44
CA GLU A 38 6.46 3.28 -1.76
C GLU A 38 7.45 2.55 -2.64
N THR A 39 8.72 2.53 -2.21
CA THR A 39 9.74 1.72 -2.82
C THR A 39 9.30 0.29 -2.57
N ILE A 40 8.70 -0.32 -3.58
CA ILE A 40 8.33 -1.73 -3.52
C ILE A 40 9.66 -2.47 -3.41
N PRO A 41 9.94 -3.14 -2.27
CA PRO A 41 11.20 -3.82 -2.08
C PRO A 41 11.33 -4.91 -3.14
N THR A 42 12.55 -5.05 -3.66
CA THR A 42 12.91 -6.14 -4.55
C THR A 42 12.78 -7.49 -3.84
N PRO A 43 12.52 -8.58 -4.57
CA PRO A 43 12.54 -9.93 -4.01
C PRO A 43 13.78 -10.23 -3.17
N GLU A 44 14.94 -9.76 -3.60
CA GLU A 44 16.22 -9.96 -2.93
C GLU A 44 16.28 -9.20 -1.59
N GLU A 45 15.72 -7.99 -1.53
CA GLU A 45 15.57 -7.23 -0.27
C GLU A 45 14.61 -7.92 0.71
N LEU A 46 13.67 -8.73 0.20
CA LEU A 46 12.77 -9.57 0.99
C LEU A 46 13.40 -10.92 1.38
N GLY A 47 14.64 -11.20 0.96
CA GLY A 47 15.37 -12.44 1.28
C GLY A 47 15.10 -13.61 0.31
N TYR A 48 14.40 -13.36 -0.80
CA TYR A 48 14.24 -14.38 -1.84
C TYR A 48 15.51 -14.52 -2.69
N PRO A 49 15.85 -15.74 -3.13
CA PRO A 49 16.84 -15.94 -4.17
C PRO A 49 16.47 -15.17 -5.45
N ALA A 50 17.47 -14.69 -6.18
CA ALA A 50 17.28 -13.94 -7.44
C ALA A 50 16.55 -14.73 -8.54
N ASP A 51 16.48 -16.06 -8.41
CA ASP A 51 15.79 -16.96 -9.35
C ASP A 51 14.50 -17.57 -8.78
N PHE A 52 14.01 -17.03 -7.65
CA PHE A 52 12.87 -17.58 -6.94
C PHE A 52 11.59 -17.57 -7.79
N PHE A 53 11.26 -16.44 -8.42
CA PHE A 53 10.02 -16.32 -9.20
C PHE A 53 10.09 -17.12 -10.50
N GLU A 54 11.24 -17.18 -11.15
CA GLU A 54 11.49 -18.02 -12.34
C GLU A 54 11.30 -19.50 -12.01
N LYS A 55 11.70 -19.90 -10.81
CA LYS A 55 11.57 -21.29 -10.33
C LYS A 55 10.21 -21.64 -9.79
N THR A 56 9.41 -20.68 -9.30
CA THR A 56 8.16 -20.95 -8.57
C THR A 56 6.90 -20.48 -9.30
N ALA A 57 6.97 -19.39 -10.07
CA ALA A 57 5.83 -18.86 -10.79
C ALA A 57 5.34 -19.89 -11.82
N GLY A 58 4.06 -20.22 -11.76
CA GLY A 58 3.44 -21.21 -12.64
C GLY A 58 3.79 -22.67 -12.30
N LYS A 59 4.63 -22.97 -11.30
CA LYS A 59 4.87 -24.36 -10.87
C LYS A 59 3.70 -24.99 -10.12
N TRP A 60 2.74 -24.19 -9.72
CA TRP A 60 1.49 -24.64 -9.11
C TRP A 60 0.43 -24.99 -10.18
N GLU A 61 0.78 -24.93 -11.47
CA GLU A 61 -0.08 -25.37 -12.56
C GLU A 61 -0.32 -26.88 -12.47
N GLY A 62 -1.57 -27.27 -12.20
CA GLY A 62 -1.98 -28.67 -12.11
C GLY A 62 -2.07 -29.24 -10.69
N GLU A 63 -1.64 -28.50 -9.66
CA GLU A 63 -1.95 -28.86 -8.28
C GLU A 63 -3.39 -28.51 -7.95
N VAL A 64 -4.11 -29.45 -7.32
CA VAL A 64 -5.45 -29.17 -6.81
C VAL A 64 -5.31 -28.16 -5.68
N LEU A 65 -5.97 -27.01 -5.79
CA LEU A 65 -6.10 -26.05 -4.69
C LEU A 65 -6.95 -26.67 -3.58
N ILE A 66 -6.30 -27.47 -2.74
CA ILE A 66 -6.93 -28.06 -1.55
C ILE A 66 -6.85 -27.00 -0.47
N ARG A 67 -7.99 -26.38 -0.19
CA ARG A 67 -8.13 -25.56 1.01
C ARG A 67 -8.14 -26.50 2.22
N GLU A 68 -7.17 -26.34 3.11
CA GLU A 68 -7.19 -27.05 4.40
C GLU A 68 -8.47 -26.71 5.16
N GLU A 69 -8.99 -27.69 5.89
CA GLU A 69 -10.13 -27.46 6.77
C GLU A 69 -9.70 -26.46 7.85
N LEU A 70 -10.34 -25.28 7.84
CA LEU A 70 -10.12 -24.28 8.87
C LEU A 70 -10.75 -24.81 10.15
N VAL A 71 -9.93 -25.42 11.00
CA VAL A 71 -10.33 -25.81 12.36
C VAL A 71 -10.50 -24.56 13.22
N ASN A 72 -11.40 -24.63 14.20
CA ASN A 72 -11.49 -23.57 15.19
C ASN A 72 -10.16 -23.48 15.94
N CYS A 73 -9.64 -22.26 16.11
CA CYS A 73 -8.52 -22.03 17.00
C CYS A 73 -8.92 -22.41 18.44
N ASP A 74 -7.97 -22.92 19.23
CA ASP A 74 -8.19 -23.14 20.65
C ASP A 74 -8.63 -21.84 21.34
N GLU A 75 -9.60 -21.94 22.24
CA GLU A 75 -9.97 -20.82 23.08
C GLU A 75 -8.79 -20.43 23.96
N ARG A 76 -8.46 -19.15 23.95
CA ARG A 76 -7.36 -18.59 24.74
C ARG A 76 -7.77 -18.54 26.21
N ILE A 77 -7.23 -19.45 27.02
CA ILE A 77 -7.42 -19.46 28.48
C ILE A 77 -6.39 -18.51 29.11
N TRP A 78 -6.85 -17.34 29.56
CA TRP A 78 -5.99 -16.31 30.17
C TRP A 78 -5.79 -16.48 31.68
N ASP A 79 -6.77 -17.07 32.36
CA ASP A 79 -6.78 -17.12 33.83
C ASP A 79 -6.57 -18.56 34.32
N ILE A 80 -5.31 -18.96 34.44
CA ILE A 80 -4.93 -20.03 35.36
C ILE A 80 -4.65 -19.34 36.69
N GLU A 81 -5.71 -19.05 37.45
CA GLU A 81 -5.57 -18.59 38.84
C GLU A 81 -5.01 -19.75 39.68
N SER A 82 -3.83 -19.54 40.28
CA SER A 82 -3.27 -20.36 41.35
C SER A 82 -2.89 -19.49 42.54
#